data_AF-A0A924PBQ2-F1
#
_entry.id   AF-A0A924PBQ2-F1
#
_cell.length_a   1.000
_cell.length_b   1.000
_cell.length_c   1.000
_cell.angle_alpha   90.00
_cell.angle_beta   90.00
_cell.angle_gamma   90.00
#
_symmetry.space_group_name_H-M   'P 1'
#
loop_
_entity.id
_entity.type
_entity.pdbx_description
1 polymer ?
#
loop_
_entity_poly.entity_id
_entity_poly.type
_entity_poly.pdbx_seq_one_letter_code
_entity_poly.pdbx_strand_id
1 'polypeptide(L)'
;MGQPYSLLMEHGEEESAEELFRTVLREAEHDRPWKGEIRNRSRSGFEFWTELSLIPVRVSDSTLENFIHIGFDVSERKSVERYLASSQIFAKSLVESATVGLFVASSTGACIYVNPRWSERTGLVLEQAKCSGWLRAVHPDDLGFVERHASQE
;
A
#
# COMPACT_ATOMS: atom_id res chain seq x y z
N MET A 1 13.16 30.17 -14.59
CA MET A 1 12.99 30.90 -13.32
C MET A 1 11.98 30.14 -12.48
N GLY A 2 12.46 29.16 -11.70
CA GLY A 2 11.61 28.35 -10.83
C GLY A 2 11.03 29.22 -9.72
N GLN A 3 9.73 29.13 -9.48
CA GLN A 3 9.08 29.86 -8.40
C GLN A 3 9.39 29.17 -7.06
N PRO A 4 9.59 29.91 -5.95
CA PRO A 4 9.88 29.32 -4.66
C PRO A 4 8.64 28.59 -4.11
N TYR A 5 8.77 27.28 -3.88
CA TYR A 5 7.76 26.47 -3.19
C TYR A 5 8.02 26.49 -1.68
N SER A 6 6.95 26.49 -0.88
CA SER A 6 7.06 26.29 0.57
C SER A 6 6.84 24.81 0.87
N LEU A 7 7.88 24.17 1.39
CA LEU A 7 7.89 22.77 1.80
C LEU A 7 7.06 22.60 3.09
N LEU A 8 6.08 21.70 3.08
CA LEU A 8 5.25 21.40 4.24
C LEU A 8 5.35 19.92 4.59
N MET A 9 6.09 19.61 5.64
CA MET A 9 6.16 18.27 6.19
C MET A 9 4.83 17.96 6.91
N GLU A 10 4.27 16.77 6.73
CA GLU A 10 3.05 16.36 7.43
C GLU A 10 3.35 16.22 8.93
N HIS A 11 2.55 16.89 9.79
CA HIS A 11 2.53 16.63 11.23
C HIS A 11 2.05 15.19 11.46
N GLY A 12 2.98 14.23 11.47
CA GLY A 12 2.67 12.82 11.69
C GLY A 12 3.84 11.86 11.49
N GLU A 13 4.84 12.21 10.69
CA GLU A 13 6.11 11.47 10.58
C GLU A 13 7.25 12.50 10.68
N GLU A 14 7.91 12.53 11.83
CA GLU A 14 8.98 13.46 12.20
C GLU A 14 10.22 13.25 11.33
N GLU A 15 10.27 13.89 10.16
CA GLU A 15 11.52 14.55 9.76
C GLU A 15 11.25 16.04 9.84
N SER A 16 11.94 16.73 10.75
CA SER A 16 11.96 18.20 10.75
C SER A 16 12.49 18.67 9.39
N ALA A 17 12.09 19.85 8.91
CA ALA A 17 12.72 20.47 7.73
C ALA A 17 14.26 20.55 7.88
N GLU A 18 14.74 20.65 9.12
CA GLU A 18 16.16 20.59 9.47
C GLU A 18 16.79 19.20 9.30
N GLU A 19 16.03 18.14 9.51
CA GLU A 19 16.48 16.75 9.33
C GLU A 19 16.57 16.40 7.86
N LEU A 20 15.56 16.77 7.08
CA LEU A 20 15.61 16.71 5.63
C LEU A 20 16.84 17.48 5.11
N PHE A 21 17.04 18.72 5.57
CA PHE A 21 18.19 19.52 5.15
C PHE A 21 19.52 18.86 5.53
N ARG A 22 19.65 18.29 6.74
CA ARG A 22 20.82 17.53 7.16
C ARG A 22 21.06 16.30 6.28
N THR A 23 20.02 15.54 5.96
CA THR A 23 20.10 14.36 5.11
C THR A 23 20.53 14.74 3.70
N VAL A 24 19.97 15.81 3.13
CA VAL A 24 20.33 16.32 1.81
C VAL A 24 21.79 16.76 1.77
N LEU A 25 22.27 17.50 2.78
CA LEU A 25 23.68 17.91 2.87
C LEU A 25 24.61 16.69 3.00
N ARG A 26 24.24 15.69 3.80
CA ARG A 26 25.02 14.46 3.97
C ARG A 26 25.15 13.68 2.67
N GLU A 27 24.08 13.56 1.89
CA GLU A 27 24.13 12.91 0.56
C GLU A 27 24.98 13.75 -0.40
N ALA A 28 24.86 15.08 -0.35
CA ALA A 28 25.64 16.00 -1.17
C ALA A 28 27.15 15.94 -0.88
N GLU A 29 27.57 15.74 0.37
CA GLU A 29 28.98 15.52 0.76
C GLU A 29 29.62 14.35 0.00
N HIS A 30 28.81 13.34 -0.35
CA HIS A 30 29.25 12.15 -1.07
C HIS A 30 28.94 12.20 -2.57
N ASP A 31 28.56 13.38 -3.08
CA ASP A 31 28.16 13.62 -4.47
C ASP A 31 26.94 12.77 -4.91
N ARG A 32 26.05 12.48 -3.96
CA ARG A 32 24.83 11.71 -4.21
C ARG A 32 23.61 12.62 -4.25
N PRO A 33 22.71 12.39 -5.21
CA PRO A 33 21.44 13.09 -5.20
C PRO A 33 20.57 12.56 -4.07
N TRP A 34 19.96 13.46 -3.31
CA TRP A 34 18.87 13.08 -2.42
C TRP A 34 17.58 12.93 -3.24
N LYS A 35 16.80 11.90 -2.96
CA LYS A 35 15.50 11.66 -3.58
C LYS A 35 14.47 11.33 -2.50
N GLY A 36 13.29 11.95 -2.60
CA GLY A 36 12.20 11.66 -1.70
C GLY A 36 10.89 12.30 -2.14
N GLU A 37 9.81 11.88 -1.51
CA GLU A 37 8.49 12.45 -1.71
C GLU A 37 8.18 13.39 -0.54
N ILE A 38 7.77 14.60 -0.86
CA ILE A 38 7.45 15.63 0.11
C ILE A 38 6.08 16.20 -0.19
N ARG A 39 5.40 16.68 0.84
CA ARG A 39 4.20 17.48 0.67
C ARG A 39 4.61 18.94 0.56
N ASN A 40 4.13 19.60 -0.47
CA ASN A 40 4.40 21.00 -0.77
C ASN A 40 3.12 21.80 -0.71
N ARG A 41 3.26 23.10 -0.48
CA ARG A 41 2.16 24.05 -0.62
C ARG A 41 2.54 25.13 -1.63
N SER A 42 1.66 25.28 -2.61
CA SER A 42 1.76 26.34 -3.60
C SER A 42 1.49 27.71 -2.95
N ARG A 43 1.83 28.79 -3.65
CA ARG A 43 1.51 30.15 -3.19
C ARG A 43 0.01 30.38 -2.96
N SER A 44 -0.86 29.70 -3.71
CA SER A 44 -2.33 29.80 -3.54
C SER A 44 -2.84 29.04 -2.31
N GLY A 45 -1.98 28.32 -1.59
CA GLY A 45 -2.34 27.49 -0.46
C GLY A 45 -2.73 26.05 -0.83
N PHE A 46 -2.80 25.72 -2.12
CA PHE A 46 -3.06 24.35 -2.56
C PHE A 46 -1.89 23.44 -2.16
N GLU A 47 -2.20 22.34 -1.48
CA GLU A 47 -1.26 21.31 -1.06
C GLU A 47 -1.16 20.20 -2.10
N PHE A 48 0.05 19.76 -2.40
CA PHE A 48 0.33 18.75 -3.41
C PHE A 48 1.56 17.93 -3.03
N TRP A 49 1.58 16.66 -3.44
CA TRP A 49 2.75 15.80 -3.27
C TRP A 49 3.73 16.02 -4.40
N THR A 50 5.00 16.13 -4.06
CA THR A 50 6.10 16.25 -5.02
C THR A 50 7.11 15.16 -4.78
N GLU A 51 7.39 14.38 -5.82
CA GLU A 51 8.61 13.56 -5.87
C GLU A 51 9.76 14.49 -6.27
N LEU A 52 10.72 14.68 -5.35
CA LEU A 52 11.79 15.65 -5.46
C LEU A 52 13.14 14.95 -5.52
N SER A 53 13.96 15.33 -6.50
CA SER A 53 15.39 15.01 -6.58
C SER A 53 16.21 16.28 -6.38
N LEU A 54 17.17 16.23 -5.45
CA LEU A 54 18.11 17.30 -5.14
C LEU A 54 19.51 16.86 -5.53
N ILE A 55 20.03 17.44 -6.61
CA ILE A 55 21.30 17.06 -7.22
C ILE A 55 22.33 18.13 -6.85
N PRO A 56 23.42 17.77 -6.15
CA PRO A 56 24.47 18.73 -5.82
C PRO A 56 25.20 19.20 -7.09
N VAL A 57 25.55 20.49 -7.15
CA VAL A 57 26.39 21.10 -8.18
C VAL A 57 27.64 21.65 -7.52
N ARG A 58 28.80 21.22 -8.01
CA ARG A 58 30.12 21.58 -7.49
C ARG A 58 30.91 22.37 -8.52
N VAL A 59 31.60 23.41 -8.06
CA VAL A 59 32.56 24.20 -8.89
C VAL A 59 33.91 23.47 -9.00
N SER A 60 34.24 22.69 -7.97
CA SER A 60 35.42 21.84 -7.87
C SER A 60 35.13 20.71 -6.89
N ASP A 61 35.92 19.63 -6.90
CA ASP A 61 35.70 18.43 -6.08
C ASP A 61 35.44 18.72 -4.58
N SER A 62 35.91 19.85 -4.06
CA SER A 62 35.79 20.23 -2.65
C SER A 62 34.66 21.21 -2.33
N THR A 63 34.08 21.93 -3.31
CA THR A 63 33.17 23.05 -3.02
C THR A 63 31.80 22.85 -3.65
N LEU A 64 30.81 22.56 -2.80
CA LEU A 64 29.39 22.58 -3.14
C LEU A 64 28.96 24.03 -3.38
N GLU A 65 28.44 24.32 -4.56
CA GLU A 65 28.01 25.67 -4.95
C GLU A 65 26.49 25.81 -4.92
N ASN A 66 25.76 24.81 -5.42
CA ASN A 66 24.31 24.88 -5.50
C ASN A 66 23.66 23.50 -5.59
N PHE A 67 22.33 23.47 -5.66
CA PHE A 67 21.54 22.29 -5.96
C PHE A 67 20.68 22.51 -7.20
N ILE A 68 20.56 21.47 -8.02
CA ILE A 68 19.50 21.36 -9.04
C ILE A 68 18.34 20.59 -8.42
N HIS A 69 17.16 21.20 -8.45
CA HIS A 69 15.92 20.59 -7.98
C HIS A 69 15.10 20.10 -9.18
N ILE A 70 14.73 18.82 -9.18
CA ILE A 70 13.78 18.24 -10.14
C ILE A 70 12.58 17.73 -9.36
N GLY A 71 11.42 18.32 -9.58
CA GLY A 71 10.18 17.98 -8.88
C GLY A 71 9.11 17.52 -9.86
N PHE A 72 8.45 16.40 -9.55
CA PHE A 72 7.26 15.91 -10.24
C PHE A 72 6.07 15.96 -9.29
N ASP A 73 4.95 16.55 -9.73
CA ASP A 73 3.71 16.44 -8.98
C ASP A 73 3.20 15.00 -9.06
N VAL A 74 3.07 14.36 -7.91
CA VAL A 74 2.62 12.96 -7.77
C VAL A 74 1.32 12.86 -6.97
N SER A 75 0.59 13.97 -6.83
CA SER A 75 -0.65 14.04 -6.05
C SER A 75 -1.73 13.11 -6.58
N GLU A 76 -1.88 13.03 -7.91
CA GLU A 76 -2.84 12.13 -8.55
C GLU A 76 -2.47 10.66 -8.30
N ARG A 77 -1.21 10.29 -8.49
CA ARG A 77 -0.72 8.93 -8.19
C ARG A 77 -1.01 8.57 -6.72
N LYS A 78 -0.66 9.45 -5.79
CA LYS A 78 -0.87 9.25 -4.35
C LYS A 78 -2.35 9.13 -3.99
N SER A 79 -3.23 9.90 -4.62
CA SER A 79 -4.67 9.84 -4.32
C SER A 79 -5.27 8.51 -4.75
N VAL A 80 -4.88 7.99 -5.94
CA VAL A 80 -5.29 6.69 -6.44
C VAL A 80 -4.77 5.56 -5.54
N GLU A 81 -3.48 5.60 -5.17
CA GLU A 81 -2.88 4.61 -4.26
C GLU A 81 -3.58 4.58 -2.90
N ARG A 82 -3.83 5.74 -2.29
CA ARG A 82 -4.54 5.87 -1.00
C ARG A 82 -5.97 5.38 -1.10
N TYR A 83 -6.68 5.72 -2.18
CA TYR A 83 -8.03 5.26 -2.42
C TYR A 83 -8.09 3.73 -2.57
N LEU A 84 -7.17 3.15 -3.34
CA LEU A 84 -7.07 1.71 -3.52
C LEU A 84 -6.78 1.00 -2.19
N ALA A 85 -5.81 1.48 -1.42
CA ALA A 85 -5.47 0.93 -0.11
C ALA A 85 -6.64 1.02 0.86
N SER A 86 -7.32 2.17 0.93
CA SER A 86 -8.50 2.36 1.78
C SER A 86 -9.65 1.43 1.37
N SER A 87 -9.87 1.27 0.06
CA SER A 87 -10.90 0.37 -0.46
C SER A 87 -10.61 -1.09 -0.14
N GLN A 88 -9.36 -1.53 -0.23
CA GLN A 88 -8.94 -2.88 0.15
C GLN A 88 -9.13 -3.14 1.64
N ILE A 89 -8.73 -2.19 2.50
CA ILE A 89 -8.94 -2.28 3.95
C ILE A 89 -10.44 -2.37 4.26
N PHE A 90 -11.23 -1.47 3.69
CA PHE A 90 -12.67 -1.44 3.90
C PHE A 90 -13.35 -2.75 3.45
N ALA A 91 -13.04 -3.23 2.25
CA ALA A 91 -13.57 -4.50 1.73
C ALA A 91 -13.19 -5.68 2.62
N LYS A 92 -11.93 -5.75 3.06
CA LYS A 92 -11.46 -6.80 3.99
C LYS A 92 -12.21 -6.72 5.32
N SER A 93 -12.36 -5.53 5.90
CA SER A 93 -13.11 -5.34 7.14
C SER A 93 -14.57 -5.75 7.03
N LEU A 94 -15.23 -5.49 5.89
CA LEU A 94 -16.60 -5.96 5.66
C LEU A 94 -16.70 -7.48 5.65
N VAL A 95 -15.80 -8.17 4.95
CA VAL A 95 -15.80 -9.64 4.87
C VAL A 95 -15.46 -10.27 6.23
N GLU A 96 -14.52 -9.69 6.97
CA GLU A 96 -14.09 -10.19 8.28
C GLU A 96 -15.13 -9.97 9.38
N SER A 97 -15.89 -8.88 9.32
CA SER A 97 -16.97 -8.57 10.28
C SER A 97 -18.33 -9.19 9.93
N ALA A 98 -18.43 -9.85 8.77
CA ALA A 98 -19.68 -10.46 8.33
C ALA A 98 -20.16 -11.54 9.32
N THR A 99 -21.46 -11.49 9.66
CA THR A 99 -22.10 -12.47 10.56
C THR A 99 -22.47 -13.78 9.87
N VAL A 100 -22.32 -13.83 8.54
CA VAL A 100 -22.44 -15.01 7.69
C VAL A 100 -21.06 -15.62 7.42
N GLY A 101 -21.02 -16.94 7.32
CA GLY A 101 -19.82 -17.64 6.87
C GLY A 101 -19.62 -17.43 5.38
N LEU A 102 -18.46 -16.89 5.00
CA LEU A 102 -18.07 -16.68 3.61
C LEU A 102 -16.94 -17.64 3.25
N PHE A 103 -17.05 -18.19 2.05
CA PHE A 103 -16.11 -19.12 1.46
C PHE A 103 -15.94 -18.75 -0.01
N VAL A 104 -14.72 -18.83 -0.51
CA VAL A 104 -14.41 -18.63 -1.93
C VAL A 104 -13.70 -19.88 -2.43
N ALA A 105 -14.21 -20.45 -3.51
CA ALA A 105 -13.54 -21.49 -4.28
C ALA A 105 -12.94 -20.92 -5.57
N SER A 106 -11.87 -21.55 -6.05
CA SER A 106 -11.39 -21.38 -7.42
C SER A 106 -12.38 -21.93 -8.43
N SER A 107 -12.13 -21.69 -9.71
CA SER A 107 -12.83 -22.33 -10.83
C SER A 107 -12.61 -23.84 -10.95
N THR A 108 -12.04 -24.49 -9.94
CA THR A 108 -11.88 -25.96 -9.88
C THR A 108 -12.52 -26.52 -8.61
N GLY A 109 -13.37 -25.72 -7.93
CA GLY A 109 -13.98 -26.07 -6.66
C GLY A 109 -13.04 -26.07 -5.44
N ALA A 110 -11.77 -25.68 -5.60
CA ALA A 110 -10.79 -25.67 -4.52
C ALA A 110 -11.00 -24.45 -3.61
N CYS A 111 -11.17 -24.67 -2.30
CA CYS A 111 -11.22 -23.58 -1.33
C CYS A 111 -9.93 -22.75 -1.35
N ILE A 112 -10.07 -21.45 -1.56
CA ILE A 112 -8.95 -20.49 -1.53
C ILE A 112 -9.08 -19.44 -0.43
N TYR A 113 -10.28 -19.25 0.13
CA TYR A 113 -10.52 -18.31 1.23
C TYR A 113 -11.72 -18.71 2.07
N VAL A 114 -11.64 -18.44 3.38
CA VAL A 114 -12.75 -18.46 4.32
C VAL A 114 -12.66 -17.26 5.26
N ASN A 115 -13.80 -16.68 5.63
CA ASN A 115 -13.81 -15.63 6.65
C ASN A 115 -13.80 -16.22 8.07
N PRO A 116 -13.57 -15.39 9.11
CA PRO A 116 -13.55 -15.86 10.50
C PRO A 116 -14.84 -16.55 10.92
N ARG A 117 -15.99 -16.01 10.47
CA ARG A 117 -17.31 -16.54 10.84
C ARG A 117 -17.59 -17.92 10.25
N TRP A 118 -17.09 -18.22 9.05
CA TRP A 118 -17.16 -19.57 8.47
C TRP A 118 -16.34 -20.53 9.33
N SER A 119 -15.13 -20.14 9.69
CA SER A 119 -14.22 -20.96 10.49
C SER A 119 -14.77 -21.26 11.88
N GLU A 120 -15.41 -20.28 12.52
CA GLU A 120 -16.11 -20.45 13.81
C GLU A 120 -17.25 -21.47 13.72
N ARG A 121 -18.04 -21.44 12.63
CA ARG A 121 -19.19 -22.32 12.44
C ARG A 121 -18.81 -23.75 12.10
N THR A 122 -17.78 -23.93 11.26
CA THR A 122 -17.37 -25.25 10.78
C THR A 122 -16.29 -25.89 11.65
N GLY A 123 -15.60 -25.10 12.47
CA GLY A 123 -14.44 -25.54 13.25
C GLY A 123 -13.18 -25.75 12.41
N LEU A 124 -13.19 -25.36 11.13
CA LEU A 124 -12.05 -25.53 10.22
C LEU A 124 -11.41 -24.18 9.92
N VAL A 125 -10.09 -24.10 10.04
CA VAL A 125 -9.32 -22.95 9.53
C VAL A 125 -9.05 -23.10 8.03
N LEU A 126 -8.68 -22.00 7.36
CA LEU A 126 -8.39 -22.02 5.92
C LEU A 126 -7.44 -23.16 5.52
N GLU A 127 -6.34 -23.36 6.23
CA GLU A 127 -5.37 -24.41 5.92
C GLU A 127 -5.98 -25.82 5.91
N GLN A 128 -7.00 -26.06 6.73
CA GLN A 128 -7.71 -27.34 6.79
C GLN A 128 -8.83 -27.44 5.75
N ALA A 129 -9.41 -26.29 5.37
CA ALA A 129 -10.49 -26.19 4.40
C ALA A 129 -10.01 -26.13 2.94
N LYS A 130 -8.75 -25.76 2.70
CA LYS A 130 -8.11 -25.63 1.38
C LYS A 130 -8.36 -26.84 0.47
N CYS A 131 -8.37 -26.59 -0.83
CA CYS A 131 -8.66 -27.60 -1.84
C CYS A 131 -10.04 -28.25 -1.57
N SER A 132 -10.10 -29.56 -1.36
CA SER A 132 -11.32 -30.30 -1.02
C SER A 132 -11.50 -30.51 0.49
N GLY A 133 -10.63 -29.92 1.33
CA GLY A 133 -10.67 -30.10 2.78
C GLY A 133 -11.95 -29.58 3.45
N TRP A 134 -12.63 -28.63 2.82
CA TRP A 134 -13.92 -28.10 3.26
C TRP A 134 -15.05 -29.14 3.23
N LEU A 135 -14.93 -30.22 2.45
CA LEU A 135 -15.91 -31.32 2.44
C LEU A 135 -16.10 -31.93 3.83
N ARG A 136 -15.11 -31.80 4.72
CA ARG A 136 -15.19 -32.25 6.13
C ARG A 136 -16.27 -31.53 6.94
N ALA A 137 -16.72 -30.34 6.49
CA ALA A 137 -17.81 -29.60 7.11
C ALA A 137 -19.20 -29.99 6.55
N VAL A 138 -19.26 -30.79 5.49
CA VAL A 138 -20.50 -31.28 4.88
C VAL A 138 -21.01 -32.49 5.66
N HIS A 139 -22.33 -32.57 5.85
CA HIS A 139 -22.94 -33.72 6.52
C HIS A 139 -22.69 -35.02 5.71
N PRO A 140 -22.41 -36.17 6.37
CA PRO A 140 -22.09 -37.42 5.66
C PRO A 140 -23.12 -37.84 4.61
N ASP A 141 -24.40 -37.61 4.87
CA ASP A 141 -25.49 -37.95 3.94
C ASP A 141 -25.47 -37.11 2.65
N ASP A 142 -24.89 -35.90 2.71
CA ASP A 142 -24.85 -34.96 1.59
C ASP A 142 -23.53 -35.03 0.81
N LEU A 143 -22.50 -35.68 1.34
CA LEU A 143 -21.17 -35.77 0.71
C LEU A 143 -21.23 -36.28 -0.72
N GLY A 144 -21.95 -37.38 -0.95
CA GLY A 144 -22.04 -37.99 -2.28
C GLY A 144 -22.74 -37.08 -3.30
N PHE A 145 -23.69 -36.26 -2.86
CA PHE A 145 -24.31 -35.25 -3.73
C PHE A 145 -23.34 -34.11 -4.03
N VAL A 146 -22.67 -33.59 -3.01
CA VAL A 146 -21.78 -32.44 -3.12
C VAL A 146 -20.53 -32.76 -3.95
N GLU A 147 -19.89 -33.92 -3.75
CA GLU A 147 -18.69 -34.32 -4.50
C GLU A 147 -18.92 -34.42 -6.01
N ARG A 148 -20.10 -34.94 -6.41
CA ARG A 148 -20.47 -35.06 -7.82
C ARG A 148 -20.61 -33.71 -8.52
N HIS A 149 -21.01 -32.67 -7.80
CA HIS A 149 -21.23 -31.34 -8.36
C HIS A 149 -20.04 -30.40 -8.15
N ALA A 150 -19.22 -30.62 -7.13
CA ALA A 150 -18.03 -29.80 -6.83
C ALA A 150 -16.86 -30.00 -7.82
N SER A 151 -16.90 -31.07 -8.63
CA SER A 151 -15.83 -31.43 -9.59
C SER A 151 -16.21 -31.21 -11.06
N GLN A 152 -17.38 -30.61 -11.35
CA GLN A 152 -17.92 -30.46 -12.71
C GLN A 152 -18.00 -29.00 -13.23
N GLU A 153 -17.46 -28.03 -12.48
CA GLU A 153 -17.28 -26.64 -12.92
C GLU A 153 -15.81 -26.24 -12.85
#